data_AF-A0A1I8JGL6-F1
#
_entry.id   AF-A0A1I8JGL6-F1
#
_cell.length_a   1.000
_cell.length_b   1.000
_cell.length_c   1.000
_cell.angle_alpha   90.00
_cell.angle_beta   90.00
_cell.angle_gamma   90.00
#
_symmetry.space_group_name_H-M   'P 1'
#
loop_
_entity.id
_entity.type
_entity.pdbx_description
1 polymer ?
#
loop_
_entity_poly.entity_id
_entity_poly.type
_entity_poly.pdbx_seq_one_letter_code
_entity_poly.pdbx_strand_id
1 'polypeptide(L)'
;MTSTADSTECCSSKFCGQTAAGVGRLTCLPFCEKHLQVDMKRLEKRKTDLLERLKTVISESERRSLRLEQQALATELQEVAYVFDAAQERLQQWRDRLMSRVQEVHDAVAERLQDASQAEECAKEVKDENSQVEDCGKLFASVESWLDEACSRSEKFSQQRVELRNRQSRQLDDQAAAGVEQLQFEIDRHLTGVMRQCWLDDREASPVLRPSGSISDLPSSPRTWRCAATLGASQPTRRVA
;
A
#
# COMPACT_ATOMS: atom_id res chain seq x y z
N MET A 1 29.57 71.72 27.28
CA MET A 1 30.01 70.32 27.45
C MET A 1 28.78 69.42 27.36
N THR A 2 28.54 68.82 26.20
CA THR A 2 27.61 67.69 26.03
C THR A 2 28.24 66.78 24.99
N SER A 3 28.73 65.65 25.49
CA SER A 3 29.56 64.65 24.82
C SER A 3 28.75 63.87 23.79
N THR A 4 29.04 64.06 22.50
CA THR A 4 28.67 63.14 21.43
C THR A 4 29.60 61.93 21.47
N ALA A 5 29.16 60.84 22.09
CA ALA A 5 29.83 59.55 21.94
C ALA A 5 29.40 58.92 20.62
N ASP A 6 29.99 59.38 19.52
CA ASP A 6 30.04 58.60 18.28
C ASP A 6 30.95 57.40 18.55
N SER A 7 30.37 56.23 18.83
CA SER A 7 31.11 54.98 18.83
C SER A 7 31.49 54.66 17.39
N THR A 8 32.67 55.10 16.95
CA THR A 8 33.26 54.68 15.69
C THR A 8 33.42 53.17 15.72
N GLU A 9 32.52 52.44 15.04
CA GLU A 9 32.60 50.99 14.93
C GLU A 9 33.97 50.60 14.37
N CYS A 10 34.71 49.76 15.08
CA CYS A 10 36.00 49.25 14.63
C CYS A 10 35.83 48.00 13.77
N CYS A 11 36.80 47.74 12.92
CA CYS A 11 36.86 46.50 12.14
C CYS A 11 36.87 45.27 13.05
N SER A 12 36.00 44.29 12.76
CA SER A 12 35.86 43.03 13.51
C SER A 12 36.95 42.00 13.21
N SER A 13 37.88 42.31 12.29
CA SER A 13 39.01 41.42 11.99
C SER A 13 40.01 41.44 13.13
N LYS A 14 40.46 40.26 13.56
CA LYS A 14 41.44 40.11 14.66
C LYS A 14 42.69 40.94 14.33
N PHE A 15 43.15 41.73 15.29
CA PHE A 15 44.32 42.60 15.17
C PHE A 15 44.19 43.78 14.18
N CYS A 16 42.97 44.10 13.72
CA CYS A 16 42.73 45.28 12.89
C CYS A 16 42.18 46.44 13.73
N GLY A 17 42.97 47.50 13.90
CA GLY A 17 42.55 48.72 14.61
C GLY A 17 41.93 49.80 13.73
N GLN A 18 41.56 49.49 12.48
CA GLN A 18 40.99 50.48 11.57
C GLN A 18 39.49 50.65 11.80
N THR A 19 38.99 51.87 11.59
CA THR A 19 37.56 52.18 11.58
C THR A 19 36.84 51.34 10.52
N ALA A 20 35.65 50.85 10.86
CA ALA A 20 34.80 50.13 9.94
C ALA A 20 34.33 51.07 8.82
N ALA A 21 34.38 50.56 7.59
CA ALA A 21 33.88 51.23 6.39
C ALA A 21 32.48 50.70 5.99
N GLY A 22 32.09 49.53 6.50
CA GLY A 22 30.80 48.91 6.21
C GLY A 22 30.70 47.49 6.76
N VAL A 23 29.60 46.80 6.44
CA VAL A 23 29.27 45.46 6.96
C VAL A 23 29.51 44.39 5.88
N GLY A 24 30.24 43.33 6.24
CA GLY A 24 30.49 42.18 5.38
C GLY A 24 29.21 41.41 5.05
N ARG A 25 29.10 40.90 3.82
CA ARG A 25 27.89 40.22 3.32
C ARG A 25 27.84 38.75 3.71
N LEU A 26 28.98 38.12 3.98
CA LEU A 26 29.03 36.71 4.40
C LEU A 26 28.80 36.52 5.90
N THR A 27 29.34 37.42 6.70
CA THR A 27 29.42 37.27 8.16
C THR A 27 28.56 38.29 8.91
N CYS A 28 28.07 39.32 8.23
CA CYS A 28 27.30 40.41 8.83
C CYS A 28 28.04 41.17 9.94
N LEU A 29 29.38 41.20 9.87
CA LEU A 29 30.25 41.92 10.80
C LEU A 29 30.80 43.21 10.19
N PRO A 30 31.04 44.28 10.99
CA PRO A 30 31.67 45.50 10.51
C PRO A 30 33.14 45.29 10.18
N PHE A 31 33.59 45.78 9.02
CA PHE A 31 34.95 45.64 8.50
C PHE A 31 35.46 46.96 7.90
N CYS A 32 36.79 47.16 7.94
CA CYS A 32 37.43 48.23 7.16
C CYS A 32 37.47 47.85 5.66
N GLU A 33 37.74 48.83 4.80
CA GLU A 33 37.74 48.68 3.33
C GLU A 33 38.54 47.44 2.85
N LYS A 34 39.74 47.22 3.39
CA LYS A 34 40.58 46.07 3.03
C LYS A 34 39.90 44.73 3.34
N HIS A 35 39.27 44.60 4.50
CA HIS A 35 38.63 43.37 4.93
C HIS A 35 37.27 43.15 4.24
N LEU A 36 36.55 44.23 3.89
CA LEU A 36 35.36 44.15 3.03
C LEU A 36 35.70 43.60 1.65
N GLN A 37 36.80 44.06 1.05
CA GLN A 37 37.25 43.52 -0.25
C GLN A 37 37.60 42.04 -0.17
N VAL A 38 38.19 41.59 0.95
CA VAL A 38 38.44 40.15 1.19
C VAL A 38 37.13 39.37 1.35
N ASP A 39 36.16 39.89 2.10
CA ASP A 39 34.83 39.28 2.26
C ASP A 39 34.10 39.15 0.92
N MET A 40 34.13 40.21 0.09
CA MET A 40 33.58 40.20 -1.27
C MET A 40 34.26 39.18 -2.17
N LYS A 41 35.60 39.09 -2.15
CA LYS A 41 36.33 38.08 -2.93
C LYS A 41 35.98 36.65 -2.49
N ARG A 42 35.81 36.41 -1.19
CA ARG A 42 35.36 35.11 -0.66
C ARG A 42 33.93 34.79 -1.10
N LEU A 43 33.04 35.79 -1.15
CA LEU A 43 31.66 35.62 -1.60
C LEU A 43 31.60 35.25 -3.08
N GLU A 44 32.33 35.98 -3.93
CA GLU A 44 32.39 35.65 -5.37
C GLU A 44 32.99 34.26 -5.61
N LYS A 45 34.05 33.87 -4.87
CA LYS A 45 34.57 32.51 -4.93
C LYS A 45 33.51 31.46 -4.55
N ARG A 46 32.79 31.66 -3.45
CA ARG A 46 31.74 30.73 -3.02
C ARG A 46 30.61 30.62 -4.05
N LYS A 47 30.27 31.72 -4.70
CA LYS A 47 29.29 31.76 -5.79
C LYS A 47 29.78 31.01 -7.02
N THR A 48 31.04 31.19 -7.44
CA THR A 48 31.61 30.43 -8.57
C THR A 48 31.64 28.93 -8.25
N ASP A 49 32.09 28.55 -7.07
CA ASP A 49 32.16 27.14 -6.64
C ASP A 49 30.75 26.51 -6.60
N LEU A 50 29.73 27.23 -6.11
CA LEU A 50 28.34 26.77 -6.12
C LEU A 50 27.78 26.61 -7.54
N LEU A 51 28.04 27.58 -8.42
CA LEU A 51 27.59 27.52 -9.81
C LEU A 51 28.23 26.36 -10.57
N GLU A 52 29.50 26.08 -10.32
CA GLU A 52 30.20 24.93 -10.90
C GLU A 52 29.60 23.61 -10.43
N ARG A 53 29.39 23.44 -9.11
CA ARG A 53 28.74 22.25 -8.56
C ARG A 53 27.31 22.04 -9.08
N LEU A 54 26.54 23.14 -9.23
CA LEU A 54 25.21 23.08 -9.82
C LEU A 54 25.26 22.67 -11.30
N LYS A 55 26.24 23.18 -12.06
CA LYS A 55 26.44 22.76 -13.45
C LYS A 55 26.76 21.28 -13.56
N THR A 56 27.62 20.74 -12.70
CA THR A 56 27.93 19.30 -12.65
C THR A 56 26.67 18.48 -12.44
N VAL A 57 25.84 18.82 -11.45
CA VAL A 57 24.56 18.14 -11.21
C VAL A 57 23.63 18.26 -12.41
N ILE A 58 23.59 19.41 -13.10
CA ILE A 58 22.78 19.61 -14.30
C ILE A 58 23.29 18.74 -15.47
N SER A 59 24.61 18.68 -15.69
CA SER A 59 25.22 17.96 -16.81
C SER A 59 25.20 16.44 -16.61
N GLU A 60 25.38 15.98 -15.38
CA GLU A 60 25.33 14.56 -15.00
C GLU A 60 23.90 14.08 -14.75
N SER A 61 22.96 15.00 -14.55
CA SER A 61 21.55 14.62 -14.53
C SER A 61 21.17 14.24 -15.96
N GLU A 62 21.21 12.95 -16.26
CA GLU A 62 20.63 12.32 -17.44
C GLU A 62 19.09 12.44 -17.40
N ARG A 63 18.57 13.67 -17.21
CA ARG A 63 17.17 13.97 -16.90
C ARG A 63 16.22 13.37 -17.91
N ARG A 64 16.65 13.31 -19.18
CA ARG A 64 15.85 12.71 -20.23
C ARG A 64 15.79 11.19 -20.07
N SER A 65 16.89 10.52 -19.78
CA SER A 65 16.92 9.07 -19.51
C SER A 65 16.12 8.74 -18.27
N LEU A 66 16.40 9.42 -17.15
CA LEU A 66 15.70 9.22 -15.88
C LEU A 66 14.19 9.49 -15.97
N ARG A 67 13.77 10.47 -16.79
CA ARG A 67 12.34 10.69 -17.05
C ARG A 67 11.71 9.57 -17.87
N LEU A 68 12.43 9.03 -18.86
CA LEU A 68 11.95 7.89 -19.64
C LEU A 68 11.87 6.64 -18.77
N GLU A 69 12.87 6.38 -17.93
CA GLU A 69 12.86 5.29 -16.94
C GLU A 69 11.72 5.45 -15.94
N GLN A 70 11.50 6.65 -15.41
CA GLN A 70 10.38 6.93 -14.51
C GLN A 70 9.02 6.64 -15.18
N GLN A 71 8.87 7.00 -16.46
CA GLN A 71 7.65 6.73 -17.22
C GLN A 71 7.47 5.23 -17.53
N ALA A 72 8.58 4.53 -17.85
CA ALA A 72 8.57 3.09 -18.07
C ALA A 72 8.15 2.36 -16.79
N LEU A 73 8.77 2.67 -15.65
CA LEU A 73 8.41 2.11 -14.34
C LEU A 73 6.96 2.42 -13.95
N ALA A 74 6.47 3.63 -14.23
CA ALA A 74 5.06 3.96 -13.98
C ALA A 74 4.10 3.09 -14.82
N THR A 75 4.46 2.81 -16.07
CA THR A 75 3.71 1.90 -16.94
C THR A 75 3.76 0.47 -16.41
N GLU A 76 4.95 -0.04 -16.07
CA GLU A 76 5.12 -1.38 -15.50
C GLU A 76 4.32 -1.56 -14.19
N LEU A 77 4.32 -0.56 -13.30
CA LEU A 77 3.50 -0.58 -12.08
C LEU A 77 2.00 -0.71 -12.41
N GLN A 78 1.53 0.04 -13.41
CA GLN A 78 0.14 -0.01 -13.84
C GLN A 78 -0.23 -1.36 -14.47
N GLU A 79 0.66 -1.93 -15.27
CA GLU A 79 0.48 -3.25 -15.90
C GLU A 79 0.44 -4.36 -14.86
N VAL A 80 1.39 -4.35 -13.90
CA VAL A 80 1.41 -5.31 -12.79
C VAL A 80 0.12 -5.21 -11.99
N ALA A 81 -0.31 -4.00 -11.63
CA ALA A 81 -1.58 -3.79 -10.92
C ALA A 81 -2.77 -4.38 -11.70
N TYR A 82 -2.89 -4.07 -12.99
CA TYR A 82 -3.97 -4.60 -13.83
C TYR A 82 -3.99 -6.13 -13.90
N VAL A 83 -2.83 -6.77 -14.03
CA VAL A 83 -2.73 -8.24 -14.07
C VAL A 83 -3.14 -8.86 -12.72
N PHE A 84 -2.76 -8.23 -11.60
CA PHE A 84 -3.21 -8.66 -10.28
C PHE A 84 -4.71 -8.52 -10.08
N ASP A 85 -5.29 -7.39 -10.48
CA ASP A 85 -6.74 -7.16 -10.40
C ASP A 85 -7.50 -8.23 -11.20
N ALA A 86 -7.09 -8.49 -12.44
CA ALA A 86 -7.69 -9.54 -13.27
C ALA A 86 -7.48 -10.96 -12.74
N ALA A 87 -6.37 -11.23 -12.03
CA ALA A 87 -6.15 -12.50 -11.35
C ALA A 87 -7.09 -12.65 -10.13
N GLN A 88 -7.23 -11.59 -9.34
CA GLN A 88 -8.13 -11.55 -8.18
C GLN A 88 -9.59 -11.77 -8.59
N GLU A 89 -10.06 -11.10 -9.64
CA GLU A 89 -11.41 -11.29 -10.17
C GLU A 89 -11.67 -12.75 -10.61
N ARG A 90 -10.70 -13.39 -11.27
CA ARG A 90 -10.82 -14.79 -11.68
C ARG A 90 -10.84 -15.73 -10.48
N LEU A 91 -9.96 -15.52 -9.49
CA LEU A 91 -9.97 -16.31 -8.25
C LEU A 91 -11.30 -16.16 -7.50
N GLN A 92 -11.83 -14.95 -7.48
CA GLN A 92 -13.13 -14.62 -6.91
C GLN A 92 -14.27 -15.41 -7.59
N GLN A 93 -14.31 -15.42 -8.93
CA GLN A 93 -15.28 -16.22 -9.69
C GLN A 93 -15.15 -17.73 -9.40
N TRP A 94 -13.93 -18.26 -9.30
CA TRP A 94 -13.71 -19.67 -8.99
C TRP A 94 -14.16 -20.02 -7.57
N ARG A 95 -13.91 -19.15 -6.60
CA ARG A 95 -14.39 -19.31 -5.22
C ARG A 95 -15.90 -19.42 -5.18
N ASP A 96 -16.61 -18.49 -5.82
CA ASP A 96 -18.07 -18.47 -5.78
C ASP A 96 -18.68 -19.71 -6.46
N ARG A 97 -18.09 -20.17 -7.58
CA ARG A 97 -18.49 -21.43 -8.24
C ARG A 97 -18.26 -22.65 -7.37
N LEU A 98 -17.11 -22.73 -6.70
CA LEU A 98 -16.77 -23.86 -5.82
C LEU A 98 -17.72 -23.89 -4.61
N MET A 99 -17.96 -22.75 -3.97
CA MET A 99 -18.88 -22.63 -2.85
C MET A 99 -20.32 -22.98 -3.25
N SER A 100 -20.81 -22.49 -4.40
CA SER A 100 -22.14 -22.85 -4.91
C SER A 100 -22.29 -24.36 -5.06
N ARG A 101 -21.30 -25.04 -5.66
CA ARG A 101 -21.34 -26.49 -5.83
C ARG A 101 -21.31 -27.26 -4.52
N VAL A 102 -20.47 -26.84 -3.58
CA VAL A 102 -20.41 -27.46 -2.25
C VAL A 102 -21.75 -27.26 -1.52
N GLN A 103 -22.35 -26.08 -1.64
CA GLN A 103 -23.66 -25.77 -1.07
C GLN A 103 -24.78 -26.61 -1.70
N GLU A 104 -24.81 -26.74 -3.03
CA GLU A 104 -25.79 -27.58 -3.74
C GLU A 104 -25.73 -29.04 -3.27
N VAL A 105 -24.52 -29.58 -3.09
CA VAL A 105 -24.33 -30.96 -2.57
C VAL A 105 -24.78 -31.05 -1.12
N HIS A 106 -24.44 -30.06 -0.29
CA HIS A 106 -24.88 -29.99 1.10
C HIS A 106 -26.42 -30.00 1.20
N ASP A 107 -27.08 -29.14 0.43
CA ASP A 107 -28.54 -28.98 0.47
C ASP A 107 -29.24 -30.25 -0.05
N ALA A 108 -28.72 -30.87 -1.11
CA ALA A 108 -29.23 -32.15 -1.59
C ALA A 108 -29.09 -33.28 -0.56
N VAL A 109 -28.03 -33.28 0.27
CA VAL A 109 -27.89 -34.24 1.38
C VAL A 109 -28.89 -33.93 2.49
N ALA A 110 -29.09 -32.65 2.82
CA ALA A 110 -30.05 -32.23 3.83
C ALA A 110 -31.49 -32.60 3.46
N GLU A 111 -31.90 -32.35 2.21
CA GLU A 111 -33.22 -32.74 1.69
C GLU A 111 -33.45 -34.25 1.81
N ARG A 112 -32.43 -35.07 1.55
CA ARG A 112 -32.54 -36.53 1.69
C ARG A 112 -32.65 -37.00 3.14
N LEU A 113 -31.97 -36.34 4.05
CA LEU A 113 -32.11 -36.63 5.48
C LEU A 113 -33.54 -36.33 5.94
N GLN A 114 -34.13 -35.26 5.41
CA GLN A 114 -35.53 -34.93 5.64
C GLN A 114 -36.50 -35.95 5.00
N ASP A 115 -36.26 -36.35 3.75
CA ASP A 115 -37.06 -37.39 3.07
C ASP A 115 -37.02 -38.70 3.89
N ALA A 116 -35.84 -39.07 4.40
CA ALA A 116 -35.67 -40.26 5.23
C ALA A 116 -36.43 -40.16 6.58
N SER A 117 -36.35 -39.02 7.27
CA SER A 117 -37.08 -38.83 8.52
C SER A 117 -38.59 -38.86 8.32
N GLN A 118 -39.09 -38.24 7.25
CA GLN A 118 -40.51 -38.28 6.89
C GLN A 118 -40.95 -39.69 6.50
N ALA A 119 -40.12 -40.45 5.79
CA ALA A 119 -40.42 -41.85 5.46
C ALA A 119 -40.54 -42.72 6.72
N GLU A 120 -39.68 -42.50 7.72
CA GLU A 120 -39.74 -43.19 9.01
C GLU A 120 -41.02 -42.86 9.79
N GLU A 121 -41.48 -41.60 9.74
CA GLU A 121 -42.74 -41.17 10.36
C GLU A 121 -43.95 -41.78 9.64
N CYS A 122 -44.04 -41.64 8.32
CA CYS A 122 -45.09 -42.26 7.50
C CYS A 122 -45.15 -43.78 7.72
N ALA A 123 -44.00 -44.46 7.80
CA ALA A 123 -43.95 -45.89 8.05
C ALA A 123 -44.47 -46.28 9.45
N LYS A 124 -44.41 -45.40 10.44
CA LYS A 124 -45.03 -45.63 11.76
C LYS A 124 -46.54 -45.43 11.69
N GLU A 125 -47.00 -44.37 11.02
CA GLU A 125 -48.43 -44.06 10.87
C GLU A 125 -49.18 -45.13 10.06
N VAL A 126 -48.58 -45.63 8.97
CA VAL A 126 -49.16 -46.71 8.15
C VAL A 126 -49.26 -48.03 8.93
N LYS A 127 -48.37 -48.25 9.92
CA LYS A 127 -48.37 -49.44 10.78
C LYS A 127 -49.30 -49.31 11.98
N ASP A 128 -49.89 -48.14 12.21
CA ASP A 128 -50.82 -47.93 13.33
C ASP A 128 -52.18 -48.58 13.03
N GLU A 129 -52.44 -49.71 13.70
CA GLU A 129 -53.63 -50.54 13.55
C GLU A 129 -54.93 -49.84 14.02
N ASN A 130 -54.83 -48.65 14.65
CA ASN A 130 -55.98 -47.89 15.16
C ASN A 130 -56.56 -46.85 14.19
N SER A 131 -56.10 -46.81 12.93
CA SER A 131 -56.49 -45.81 11.94
C SER A 131 -57.87 -46.11 11.30
N GLN A 132 -58.74 -45.09 11.18
CA GLN A 132 -60.08 -45.23 10.58
C GLN A 132 -60.00 -45.41 9.06
N VAL A 133 -60.56 -46.52 8.57
CA VAL A 133 -60.44 -47.03 7.18
C VAL A 133 -60.86 -46.04 6.08
N GLU A 134 -61.82 -45.13 6.34
CA GLU A 134 -62.35 -44.20 5.32
C GLU A 134 -61.45 -42.98 5.04
N ASP A 135 -60.64 -42.53 6.00
CA ASP A 135 -59.64 -41.47 5.79
C ASP A 135 -58.28 -42.00 5.32
N CYS A 136 -58.02 -43.29 5.51
CA CYS A 136 -56.79 -43.96 5.08
C CYS A 136 -56.57 -43.92 3.55
N GLY A 137 -57.63 -44.02 2.74
CA GLY A 137 -57.49 -44.07 1.28
C GLY A 137 -56.87 -42.82 0.65
N LYS A 138 -57.24 -41.63 1.13
CA LYS A 138 -56.65 -40.36 0.67
C LYS A 138 -55.24 -40.14 1.23
N LEU A 139 -55.00 -40.56 2.47
CA LEU A 139 -53.68 -40.52 3.09
C LEU A 139 -52.70 -41.40 2.33
N PHE A 140 -53.07 -42.65 2.02
CA PHE A 140 -52.22 -43.55 1.23
C PHE A 140 -51.92 -42.99 -0.16
N ALA A 141 -52.91 -42.48 -0.89
CA ALA A 141 -52.66 -41.87 -2.20
C ALA A 141 -51.70 -40.66 -2.12
N SER A 142 -51.80 -39.85 -1.06
CA SER A 142 -50.88 -38.72 -0.82
C SER A 142 -49.48 -39.19 -0.46
N VAL A 143 -49.36 -40.23 0.37
CA VAL A 143 -48.07 -40.82 0.77
C VAL A 143 -47.40 -41.50 -0.43
N GLU A 144 -48.15 -42.23 -1.26
CA GLU A 144 -47.66 -42.86 -2.49
C GLU A 144 -47.11 -41.81 -3.47
N SER A 145 -47.88 -40.74 -3.71
CA SER A 145 -47.44 -39.65 -4.60
C SER A 145 -46.17 -38.95 -4.10
N TRP A 146 -46.07 -38.71 -2.79
CA TRP A 146 -44.85 -38.14 -2.19
C TRP A 146 -43.68 -39.12 -2.26
N LEU A 147 -43.93 -40.41 -1.99
CA LEU A 147 -42.92 -41.46 -2.00
C LEU A 147 -42.32 -41.64 -3.40
N ASP A 148 -43.13 -41.62 -4.45
CA ASP A 148 -42.68 -41.66 -5.84
C ASP A 148 -41.71 -40.51 -6.16
N GLU A 149 -42.04 -39.30 -5.69
CA GLU A 149 -41.20 -38.12 -5.88
C GLU A 149 -39.87 -38.22 -5.11
N ALA A 150 -39.93 -38.63 -3.84
CA ALA A 150 -38.75 -38.85 -2.99
C ALA A 150 -37.84 -39.96 -3.57
N CYS A 151 -38.42 -41.05 -4.07
CA CYS A 151 -37.69 -42.12 -4.75
C CYS A 151 -36.98 -41.59 -6.01
N SER A 152 -37.68 -40.80 -6.83
CA SER A 152 -37.10 -40.18 -8.03
C SER A 152 -35.92 -39.26 -7.69
N ARG A 153 -36.04 -38.41 -6.66
CA ARG A 153 -34.94 -37.56 -6.17
C ARG A 153 -33.75 -38.40 -5.69
N SER A 154 -34.02 -39.45 -4.92
CA SER A 154 -32.99 -40.33 -4.36
C SER A 154 -32.22 -41.09 -5.45
N GLU A 155 -32.91 -41.54 -6.50
CA GLU A 155 -32.30 -42.21 -7.65
C GLU A 155 -31.35 -41.28 -8.42
N LYS A 156 -31.81 -40.07 -8.77
CA LYS A 156 -30.98 -39.07 -9.47
C LYS A 156 -29.70 -38.74 -8.70
N PHE A 157 -29.81 -38.51 -7.39
CA PHE A 157 -28.65 -38.25 -6.54
C PHE A 157 -27.69 -39.46 -6.49
N SER A 158 -28.23 -40.67 -6.40
CA SER A 158 -27.42 -41.89 -6.38
C SER A 158 -26.66 -42.09 -7.68
N GLN A 159 -27.31 -41.83 -8.82
CA GLN A 159 -26.66 -41.83 -10.14
C GLN A 159 -25.53 -40.81 -10.21
N GLN A 160 -25.76 -39.57 -9.78
CA GLN A 160 -24.74 -38.52 -9.74
C GLN A 160 -23.54 -38.90 -8.86
N ARG A 161 -23.77 -39.52 -7.70
CA ARG A 161 -22.68 -40.00 -6.83
C ARG A 161 -21.87 -41.12 -7.46
N VAL A 162 -22.52 -42.04 -8.18
CA VAL A 162 -21.83 -43.10 -8.91
C VAL A 162 -20.98 -42.52 -10.03
N GLU A 163 -21.51 -41.56 -10.80
CA GLU A 163 -20.74 -40.85 -11.83
C GLU A 163 -19.54 -40.10 -11.25
N LEU A 164 -19.73 -39.39 -10.14
CA LEU A 164 -18.65 -38.68 -9.45
C LEU A 164 -17.58 -39.66 -8.95
N ARG A 165 -17.98 -40.74 -8.29
CA ARG A 165 -17.05 -41.79 -7.83
C ARG A 165 -16.28 -42.41 -9.00
N ASN A 166 -16.93 -42.63 -10.14
CA ASN A 166 -16.27 -43.16 -11.34
C ASN A 166 -15.25 -42.20 -11.93
N ARG A 167 -15.49 -40.87 -11.83
CA ARG A 167 -14.52 -39.83 -12.21
C ARG A 167 -13.37 -39.76 -11.20
N GLN A 168 -13.68 -39.84 -9.90
CA GLN A 168 -12.72 -39.74 -8.79
C GLN A 168 -11.87 -40.99 -8.56
N SER A 169 -12.32 -42.18 -8.97
CA SER A 169 -11.49 -43.41 -8.94
C SER A 169 -10.21 -43.30 -9.79
N ARG A 170 -10.03 -42.19 -10.51
CA ARG A 170 -8.81 -41.83 -11.26
C ARG A 170 -7.95 -40.74 -10.58
N GLN A 171 -8.41 -40.07 -9.52
CA GLN A 171 -7.70 -39.01 -8.80
C GLN A 171 -8.04 -39.06 -7.29
N LEU A 172 -7.05 -39.43 -6.47
CA LEU A 172 -7.17 -39.80 -5.06
C LEU A 172 -7.22 -38.63 -4.05
N ASP A 173 -7.68 -37.43 -4.43
CA ASP A 173 -7.71 -36.28 -3.51
C ASP A 173 -9.13 -35.68 -3.39
N ASP A 174 -9.89 -36.23 -2.44
CA ASP A 174 -11.33 -35.97 -2.24
C ASP A 174 -11.65 -34.70 -1.42
N GLN A 175 -10.76 -33.70 -1.36
CA GLN A 175 -11.02 -32.52 -0.55
C GLN A 175 -10.81 -31.23 -1.34
N ALA A 176 -11.92 -30.56 -1.67
CA ALA A 176 -11.90 -29.21 -2.22
C ALA A 176 -11.03 -28.25 -1.37
N ALA A 177 -11.02 -28.44 -0.05
CA ALA A 177 -10.16 -27.70 0.87
C ALA A 177 -8.65 -27.93 0.60
N ALA A 178 -8.20 -29.19 0.48
CA ALA A 178 -6.81 -29.52 0.16
C ALA A 178 -6.39 -28.95 -1.21
N GLY A 179 -7.29 -28.94 -2.20
CA GLY A 179 -7.04 -28.30 -3.49
C GLY A 179 -6.85 -26.78 -3.39
N VAL A 180 -7.62 -26.11 -2.53
CA VAL A 180 -7.47 -24.67 -2.26
C VAL A 180 -6.19 -24.37 -1.48
N GLU A 181 -5.82 -25.21 -0.51
CA GLU A 181 -4.55 -25.10 0.23
C GLU A 181 -3.34 -25.27 -0.70
N GLN A 182 -3.39 -26.24 -1.61
CA GLN A 182 -2.36 -26.42 -2.63
C GLN A 182 -2.24 -25.20 -3.55
N LEU A 183 -3.38 -24.61 -3.96
CA LEU A 183 -3.38 -23.38 -4.76
C LEU A 183 -2.73 -22.22 -4.00
N GLN A 184 -3.03 -22.07 -2.71
CA GLN A 184 -2.40 -21.05 -1.86
C GLN A 184 -0.89 -21.22 -1.82
N PHE A 185 -0.40 -22.44 -1.57
CA PHE A 185 1.02 -22.74 -1.59
C PHE A 185 1.68 -22.38 -2.93
N GLU A 186 1.03 -22.73 -4.05
CA GLU A 186 1.53 -22.41 -5.38
C GLU A 186 1.61 -20.90 -5.63
N ILE A 187 0.60 -20.14 -5.22
CA ILE A 187 0.61 -18.67 -5.31
C ILE A 187 1.77 -18.09 -4.50
N ASP A 188 1.89 -18.47 -3.23
CA ASP A 188 2.93 -17.95 -2.33
C ASP A 188 4.34 -18.27 -2.85
N ARG A 189 4.55 -19.50 -3.35
CA ARG A 189 5.81 -19.93 -3.97
C ARG A 189 6.17 -19.07 -5.18
N HIS A 190 5.22 -18.86 -6.09
CA HIS A 190 5.45 -18.09 -7.32
C HIS A 190 5.68 -16.61 -7.00
N LEU A 191 4.84 -16.01 -6.16
CA LEU A 191 4.97 -14.59 -5.80
C LEU A 191 6.26 -14.32 -5.03
N THR A 192 6.70 -15.24 -4.17
CA THR A 192 8.03 -15.13 -3.53
C THR A 192 9.16 -15.14 -4.58
N GLY A 193 9.05 -15.97 -5.61
CA GLY A 193 9.99 -16.01 -6.72
C GLY A 193 10.03 -14.70 -7.52
N VAL A 194 8.86 -14.16 -7.87
CA VAL A 194 8.74 -12.88 -8.58
C VAL A 194 9.30 -11.73 -7.74
N MET A 195 8.96 -11.68 -6.45
CA MET A 195 9.46 -10.65 -5.55
C MET A 195 10.98 -10.66 -5.45
N ARG A 196 11.63 -11.84 -5.43
CA ARG A 196 13.10 -11.93 -5.46
C ARG A 196 13.73 -11.39 -6.75
N GLN A 197 12.98 -11.37 -7.86
CA GLN A 197 13.42 -10.82 -9.14
C GLN A 197 13.12 -9.31 -9.26
N CYS A 198 12.08 -8.84 -8.58
CA CYS A 198 11.75 -7.41 -8.50
C CYS A 198 12.69 -6.63 -7.58
N TRP A 199 13.39 -7.31 -6.66
CA TRP A 199 14.40 -6.68 -5.82
C TRP A 199 15.70 -6.52 -6.59
N LEU A 200 16.02 -5.25 -6.92
CA LEU A 200 17.38 -4.78 -7.05
C LEU A 200 18.23 -5.43 -5.92
N ASP A 201 19.27 -6.15 -6.32
CA ASP A 201 20.13 -6.99 -5.48
C ASP A 201 20.29 -6.51 -4.02
N ASP A 202 19.90 -7.39 -3.11
CA ASP A 202 19.96 -7.24 -1.66
C ASP A 202 21.39 -7.52 -1.15
N ARG A 203 22.40 -6.84 -1.70
CA ARG A 203 23.78 -6.92 -1.22
C ARG A 203 24.41 -5.61 -0.77
N GLU A 204 23.84 -4.46 -1.12
CA GLU A 204 24.24 -3.17 -0.56
C GLU A 204 23.05 -2.20 -0.58
N ALA A 205 21.95 -2.56 0.08
CA ALA A 205 20.85 -1.64 0.35
C ALA A 205 21.34 -0.53 1.31
N SER A 206 22.18 0.37 0.79
CA SER A 206 22.20 1.75 1.26
C SER A 206 20.75 2.21 1.24
N PRO A 207 20.19 2.67 2.37
CA PRO A 207 18.82 3.12 2.40
C PRO A 207 18.69 4.15 1.29
N VAL A 208 17.75 3.92 0.36
CA VAL A 208 17.33 4.84 -0.70
C VAL A 208 17.71 6.25 -0.28
N LEU A 209 18.78 6.80 -0.86
CA LEU A 209 19.45 8.02 -0.39
C LEU A 209 18.41 9.13 -0.30
N ARG A 210 17.78 9.26 0.88
CA ARG A 210 16.80 10.30 1.10
C ARG A 210 17.57 11.61 1.04
N PRO A 211 17.18 12.57 0.21
CA PRO A 211 17.81 13.88 0.22
C PRO A 211 17.71 14.45 1.65
N SER A 212 18.84 14.69 2.30
CA SER A 212 18.88 15.20 3.68
C SER A 212 18.40 16.65 3.82
N GLY A 213 17.91 17.27 2.74
CA GLY A 213 17.34 18.61 2.74
C GLY A 213 16.66 18.95 1.42
N SER A 214 15.64 19.81 1.48
CA SER A 214 14.94 20.34 0.30
C SER A 214 15.31 21.81 0.06
N ILE A 215 15.42 22.19 -1.21
CA ILE A 215 15.60 23.59 -1.63
C ILE A 215 14.39 24.47 -1.22
N SER A 216 13.25 23.83 -0.89
CA SER A 216 12.03 24.48 -0.40
C SER A 216 12.22 25.31 0.87
N ASP A 217 13.26 25.00 1.67
CA ASP A 217 13.51 25.66 2.96
C ASP A 217 14.42 26.90 2.85
N LEU A 218 14.81 27.27 1.62
CA LEU A 218 15.62 28.47 1.40
C LEU A 218 14.76 29.73 1.47
N PRO A 219 15.26 30.82 2.09
CA PRO A 219 14.57 32.11 2.04
C PRO A 219 14.37 32.52 0.57
N SER A 220 13.11 32.68 0.18
CA SER A 220 12.63 32.74 -1.21
C SER A 220 12.98 34.03 -1.97
N SER A 221 14.00 34.77 -1.56
CA SER A 221 14.42 35.98 -2.26
C SER A 221 15.89 36.33 -2.02
N PRO A 222 16.65 36.77 -3.04
CA PRO A 222 17.96 37.41 -2.86
C PRO A 222 17.91 38.67 -1.96
N ARG A 223 16.71 39.21 -1.68
CA ARG A 223 16.51 40.45 -0.92
C ARG A 223 16.61 40.30 0.60
N THR A 224 16.60 39.08 1.15
CA THR A 224 16.65 38.83 2.61
C THR A 224 18.07 38.73 3.17
N TRP A 225 19.12 38.80 2.34
CA TRP A 225 20.52 38.85 2.79
C TRP A 225 20.92 40.25 3.27
N ARG A 226 19.97 41.03 3.81
CA ARG A 226 20.29 42.19 4.62
C ARG A 226 20.64 41.67 6.00
N CYS A 227 21.89 41.86 6.40
CA CYS A 227 22.34 41.65 7.76
C CYS A 227 21.41 42.40 8.71
N ALA A 228 20.53 41.66 9.39
CA ALA A 228 19.62 42.21 10.39
C ALA A 228 20.41 42.48 11.67
N ALA A 229 21.19 43.55 11.68
CA ALA A 229 21.83 44.07 12.88
C ALA A 229 21.43 45.53 13.04
N THR A 230 20.28 45.75 13.68
CA THR A 230 19.89 46.96 14.43
C THR A 230 18.51 46.70 15.05
N LEU A 231 18.40 45.68 15.92
CA LEU A 231 17.39 45.70 16.97
C LEU A 231 18.11 46.02 18.27
N GLY A 232 18.30 47.32 18.46
CA GLY A 232 18.80 47.89 19.69
C GLY A 232 17.86 47.60 20.85
N ALA A 233 18.49 47.38 22.00
CA ALA A 233 17.93 47.43 23.33
C ALA A 233 16.73 48.37 23.46
N SER A 234 15.54 47.81 23.68
CA SER A 234 14.51 48.41 24.52
C SER A 234 13.45 47.38 24.88
N GLN A 235 13.57 46.81 26.08
CA GLN A 235 12.44 46.56 26.96
C GLN A 235 13.03 46.34 28.36
N PRO A 236 12.66 47.21 29.32
CA PRO A 236 11.53 46.81 30.14
C PRO A 236 10.58 47.98 30.45
N THR A 237 9.28 47.71 30.34
CA THR A 237 8.21 47.99 31.32
C THR A 237 6.88 48.24 30.62
N ARG A 238 5.94 47.31 30.80
CA ARG A 238 4.64 47.63 31.41
C ARG A 238 3.91 46.34 31.80
N ARG A 239 3.80 46.12 33.11
CA ARG A 239 2.67 45.41 33.71
C ARG A 239 1.43 46.29 33.66
N VAL A 240 0.29 45.63 33.88
CA VAL A 240 -1.10 46.08 34.06
C VAL A 240 -1.87 46.10 32.73
N ALA A 241 -2.98 45.39 32.55
CA ALA A 241 -3.94 44.83 33.51
C ALA A 241 -4.10 43.30 33.43
#